data_AF-A0A5K1BZX2-F1
#
_entry.id   AF-A0A5K1BZX2-F1
#
_cell.length_a   1.000
_cell.length_b   1.000
_cell.length_c   1.000
_cell.angle_alpha   90.00
_cell.angle_beta   90.00
_cell.angle_gamma   90.00
#
_symmetry.space_group_name_H-M   'P 1'
#
loop_
_entity.id
_entity.type
_entity.pdbx_description
1 polymer ?
#
loop_
_entity_poly.entity_id
_entity_poly.type
_entity_poly.pdbx_seq_one_letter_code
_entity_poly.pdbx_strand_id
1 'polypeptide(L)' 'WSARAIKSFTMAELEARKLKYPNTGTEALLMGILVE' A
#
# COMPACT_ATOMS: atom_id res chain seq x y z
N TRP A 1 -5.15 -7.01 -13.51
CA TRP A 1 -5.29 -6.62 -12.09
C TRP A 1 -6.69 -6.11 -11.88
N SER A 2 -7.36 -6.47 -10.78
CA SER A 2 -8.69 -5.91 -10.49
C SER A 2 -8.54 -4.43 -10.09
N ALA A 3 -9.54 -3.59 -10.41
CA ALA A 3 -9.53 -2.17 -10.03
C ALA A 3 -9.33 -1.96 -8.51
N ARG A 4 -9.84 -2.92 -7.74
CA ARG A 4 -9.72 -3.01 -6.28
C ARG A 4 -8.27 -3.20 -5.84
N ALA A 5 -7.55 -4.15 -6.47
CA ALA A 5 -6.13 -4.38 -6.20
C ALA A 5 -5.22 -3.21 -6.58
N ILE A 6 -5.58 -2.43 -7.60
CA ILE A 6 -4.82 -1.22 -7.98
C ILE A 6 -5.01 -0.13 -6.91
N LYS A 7 -6.25 0.06 -6.44
CA LYS A 7 -6.56 1.05 -5.41
C LYS A 7 -5.84 0.75 -4.09
N SER A 8 -5.90 -0.50 -3.61
CA SER A 8 -5.23 -0.91 -2.38
C SER A 8 -3.71 -0.75 -2.47
N PHE A 9 -3.10 -1.09 -3.62
CA PHE A 9 -1.68 -0.87 -3.87
C PHE A 9 -1.28 0.62 -3.86
N THR A 10 -2.07 1.50 -4.48
CA THR A 10 -1.77 2.94 -4.47
C THR A 10 -1.87 3.56 -3.08
N MET A 11 -2.79 3.08 -2.23
CA MET A 11 -2.92 3.54 -0.84
C MET A 11 -1.75 3.04 0.02
N ALA A 12 -1.36 1.78 -0.15
CA ALA A 12 -0.19 1.17 0.48
C ALA A 12 1.10 1.98 0.23
N GLU A 13 1.35 2.35 -1.02
CA GLU A 13 2.53 3.15 -1.38
C GLU A 13 2.51 4.56 -0.77
N LEU A 14 1.33 5.19 -0.74
CA LEU A 14 1.17 6.53 -0.19
C LEU A 14 1.42 6.56 1.33
N GLU A 15 0.98 5.52 2.03
CA GLU A 15 1.19 5.37 3.47
C GLU A 15 2.65 5.02 3.81
N ALA A 16 3.27 4.11 3.06
CA ALA A 16 4.69 3.79 3.20
C ALA A 16 5.59 5.02 2.98
N ARG A 17 5.23 5.88 2.02
CA ARG A 17 5.93 7.13 1.72
C ARG A 17 5.76 8.20 2.80
N LYS A 18 4.61 8.26 3.47
CA LYS A 18 4.42 9.14 4.65
C LYS A 18 5.28 8.72 5.83
N LEU A 19 5.45 7.42 6.02
CA LEU A 19 6.20 6.83 7.13
C LEU A 19 7.72 6.75 6.87
N LYS A 20 8.21 7.28 5.73
CA LYS A 20 9.62 7.22 5.28
C LYS A 20 10.19 5.81 5.25
N TYR A 21 9.36 4.79 4.97
CA TYR A 21 9.89 3.45 4.74
C TYR A 21 10.65 3.44 3.40
N PRO A 22 11.92 2.99 3.38
CA PRO A 22 12.76 3.06 2.18
C PRO A 22 12.35 2.06 1.08
N ASN A 23 11.50 1.08 1.40
CA ASN A 23 10.99 0.11 0.44
C ASN A 23 9.50 -0.15 0.70
N THR A 24 8.70 -0.22 -0.36
CA THR A 24 7.33 -0.70 -0.33
C THR A 24 7.34 -2.22 -0.09
N GLY A 25 7.58 -2.62 1.15
CA GLY A 25 7.63 -4.03 1.57
C GLY A 25 6.24 -4.69 1.63
N THR A 26 6.21 -5.96 2.01
CA THR A 26 4.96 -6.71 2.24
C THR A 26 4.05 -6.00 3.24
N GLU A 27 4.63 -5.23 4.18
CA GLU A 27 3.89 -4.42 5.15
C GLU A 27 3.06 -3.32 4.49
N ALA A 28 3.55 -2.68 3.43
CA ALA A 28 2.79 -1.68 2.69
C ALA A 28 1.58 -2.34 2.01
N LEU A 29 1.79 -3.49 1.36
CA LEU A 29 0.71 -4.24 0.73
C LEU A 29 -0.35 -4.70 1.74
N LEU A 30 0.08 -5.15 2.92
CA LEU A 30 -0.79 -5.48 4.06
C LEU A 30 -1.54 -4.26 4.59
N MET A 31 -0.90 -3.08 4.70
CA MET A 31 -1.56 -1.83 5.08
C MET A 31 -2.65 -1.46 4.06
N GLY A 32 -2.35 -1.50 2.77
CA GLY A 32 -3.34 -1.19 1.72
C GLY A 32 -4.52 -2.14 1.66
N ILE A 33 -4.36 -3.41 2.07
CA ILE A 33 -5.45 -4.39 2.18
C ILE A 33 -6.24 -4.21 3.49
N LEU A 34 -5.58 -3.89 4.60
CA LEU A 34 -6.24 -3.64 5.90
C LEU A 34 -7.00 -2.31 5.95
N VAL A 35 -6.58 -1.32 5.16
CA VAL A 35 -7.19 0.02 5.07
C VAL A 35 -8.31 0.08 4.01
N GLU A 36 -8.50 -0.98 3.23
CA GLU A 36 -9.62 -1.09 2.28
C GLU A 36 -10.97 -1.33 2.97
#